data_AF-A0A8H4EEP4-F1
#
_entry.id   AF-A0A8H4EEP4-F1
#
_cell.length_a   1.000
_cell.length_b   1.000
_cell.length_c   1.000
_cell.angle_alpha   90.00
_cell.angle_beta   90.00
_cell.angle_gamma   90.00
#
_symmetry.space_group_name_H-M   'P 1'
#
loop_
_entity.id
_entity.type
_entity.pdbx_description
1 polymer ?
#
loop_
_entity_poly.entity_id
_entity_poly.type
_entity_poly.pdbx_seq_one_letter_code
_entity_poly.pdbx_strand_id
1 'polypeptide(L)'
;MGRMIAKKPGLTPRQAELRLDWCNAHVNWSTSDLSKDDIIFQGNNAPIHWARYTHEWMESENIQRLPWPAQSSDINPIENIWKILKDNVQ
;
A
#
# COMPACT_ATOMS: atom_id res chain seq x y z
N MET A 1 10.15 22.16 -17.52
CA MET A 1 10.94 20.93 -17.27
C MET A 1 9.98 19.76 -17.16
N GLY A 2 9.96 18.88 -18.17
CA GLY A 2 9.08 17.71 -18.17
C GLY A 2 9.51 16.67 -17.14
N ARG A 3 8.56 16.06 -16.43
CA ARG A 3 8.82 14.96 -15.49
C ARG A 3 9.42 13.80 -16.30
N MET A 4 10.69 13.47 -16.07
CA MET A 4 11.26 12.22 -16.60
C MET A 4 10.47 11.05 -16.02
N ILE A 5 10.08 10.10 -16.87
CA ILE A 5 9.44 8.86 -16.42
C ILE A 5 10.52 8.03 -15.72
N ALA A 6 10.61 8.17 -14.40
CA ALA A 6 11.45 7.31 -13.59
C ALA A 6 10.80 5.91 -13.58
N LYS A 7 11.45 4.92 -14.21
CA LYS A 7 11.12 3.51 -13.93
C LYS A 7 11.31 3.30 -12.44
N LYS A 8 10.28 2.77 -11.74
CA LYS A 8 10.41 2.46 -10.31
C LYS A 8 11.64 1.56 -10.11
N PRO A 9 12.68 2.02 -9.40
CA PRO A 9 13.88 1.20 -9.22
C PRO A 9 13.52 -0.08 -8.45
N GLY A 10 14.10 -1.21 -8.86
CA GLY A 10 14.00 -2.46 -8.08
C GLY A 10 12.87 -3.43 -8.44
N LEU A 11 12.09 -3.19 -9.51
CA LEU A 11 11.19 -4.22 -10.07
C LEU A 11 11.75 -4.85 -11.35
N THR A 12 12.00 -6.15 -11.30
CA THR A 12 12.29 -6.97 -12.48
C THR A 12 11.00 -7.28 -13.25
N PRO A 13 11.08 -7.60 -14.56
CA PRO A 13 9.91 -8.01 -15.34
C PRO A 13 9.15 -9.19 -14.71
N ARG A 14 9.87 -10.19 -14.20
CA ARG A 14 9.29 -11.34 -13.50
C ARG A 14 8.51 -10.94 -12.25
N GLN A 15 9.02 -9.98 -11.46
CA GLN A 15 8.29 -9.48 -10.29
C GLN A 15 7.03 -8.70 -10.69
N ALA A 16 7.04 -8.03 -11.84
CA ALA A 16 5.85 -7.37 -12.36
C ALA A 16 4.79 -8.39 -12.79
N GLU A 17 5.19 -9.46 -13.47
CA GLU A 17 4.32 -10.58 -13.88
C GLU A 17 3.70 -11.28 -12.67
N LEU A 18 4.52 -11.69 -11.69
CA LEU A 18 4.02 -12.34 -10.46
C LEU A 18 3.03 -11.47 -9.69
N ARG A 19 3.23 -10.14 -9.69
CA ARG A 19 2.27 -9.21 -9.08
C ARG A 19 0.96 -9.14 -9.85
N LEU A 20 1.02 -9.13 -11.18
CA LEU A 20 -0.17 -9.13 -12.02
C LEU A 20 -0.96 -10.42 -11.84
N ASP A 21 -0.29 -11.58 -11.84
CA ASP A 21 -0.92 -12.88 -11.61
C ASP A 21 -1.60 -12.93 -10.25
N TRP A 22 -0.93 -12.44 -9.20
CA TRP A 22 -1.52 -12.35 -7.87
C TRP A 22 -2.75 -11.44 -7.84
N CYS A 23 -2.70 -10.27 -8.48
CA CYS A 23 -3.86 -9.38 -8.56
C CYS A 23 -5.04 -10.03 -9.29
N ASN A 24 -4.79 -10.71 -10.40
CA ASN A 24 -5.83 -11.38 -11.18
C ASN A 24 -6.45 -12.57 -10.43
N ALA A 25 -5.63 -13.35 -9.72
CA ALA A 25 -6.09 -14.46 -8.90
C ALA A 25 -7.02 -14.00 -7.75
N HIS A 26 -6.87 -12.77 -7.28
CA HIS A 26 -7.60 -12.21 -6.13
C HIS A 26 -8.52 -11.05 -6.51
N VAL A 27 -8.91 -10.93 -7.79
CA VAL A 27 -9.76 -9.83 -8.28
C VAL A 27 -11.13 -9.78 -7.59
N ASN A 28 -11.64 -10.92 -7.12
CA ASN A 28 -12.94 -11.06 -6.47
C ASN A 28 -12.85 -11.18 -4.94
N TRP A 29 -11.67 -10.94 -4.35
CA TRP A 29 -11.54 -10.97 -2.89
C TRP A 29 -12.40 -9.88 -2.24
N SER A 30 -12.94 -10.25 -1.10
CA SER A 30 -13.76 -9.43 -0.24
C SER A 30 -13.18 -9.39 1.18
N THR A 31 -13.82 -8.63 2.06
CA THR A 31 -13.40 -8.58 3.48
C THR A 31 -13.53 -9.91 4.19
N SER A 32 -14.36 -10.85 3.72
CA SER A 32 -14.47 -12.19 4.32
C SER A 32 -13.29 -13.09 3.96
N ASP A 33 -12.56 -12.79 2.90
CA ASP A 33 -11.36 -13.52 2.47
C ASP A 33 -10.11 -13.04 3.22
N LEU A 34 -10.21 -11.94 3.97
CA LEU A 34 -9.13 -11.36 4.76
C LEU A 34 -9.26 -11.80 6.22
N SER A 35 -8.36 -12.68 6.67
CA SER A 35 -8.18 -12.94 8.10
C SER A 35 -7.46 -11.77 8.76
N LYS A 36 -7.88 -11.37 9.97
CA LYS A 36 -7.15 -10.38 10.76
C LYS A 36 -5.71 -10.81 11.05
N ASP A 37 -5.47 -12.12 11.14
CA ASP A 37 -4.14 -12.68 11.42
C ASP A 37 -3.22 -12.69 10.19
N ASP A 38 -3.79 -12.55 8.98
CA ASP A 38 -3.05 -12.58 7.71
C ASP A 38 -2.79 -11.16 7.15
N ILE A 39 -3.26 -10.11 7.83
CA ILE A 39 -3.15 -8.73 7.37
C ILE A 39 -2.17 -7.92 8.21
N ILE A 40 -1.41 -7.06 7.53
CA ILE A 40 -0.56 -6.06 8.15
C ILE A 40 -1.02 -4.69 7.68
N PHE A 41 -1.32 -3.81 8.63
CA PHE A 41 -1.72 -2.44 8.37
C PHE A 41 -0.52 -1.60 7.90
N GLN A 42 -0.62 -1.03 6.69
CA GLN A 42 0.34 -0.05 6.18
C GLN A 42 -0.23 1.36 6.32
N GLY A 43 0.53 2.25 6.96
CA GLY A 43 0.19 3.67 7.08
C GLY A 43 1.39 4.55 6.75
N ASN A 44 1.15 5.76 6.26
CA ASN A 44 2.24 6.74 6.17
C ASN A 44 2.56 7.25 7.58
N ASN A 45 3.84 7.48 7.88
CA ASN A 45 4.31 7.95 9.18
C ASN A 45 4.01 9.46 9.38
N ALA A 46 2.86 9.95 8.90
CA ALA A 46 2.49 11.34 9.12
C ALA A 46 2.14 11.53 10.61
N PRO A 47 2.54 12.66 11.24
CA PRO A 47 2.33 12.87 12.68
C PRO A 47 0.87 12.70 13.13
N ILE A 48 -0.08 13.05 12.25
CA ILE A 48 -1.52 12.90 12.52
C ILE A 48 -1.97 11.43 12.69
N HIS A 49 -1.26 10.47 12.11
CA HIS A 49 -1.54 9.03 12.23
C HIS A 49 -0.68 8.33 13.30
N TRP A 50 0.16 9.11 13.98
CA TRP A 50 1.03 8.70 15.08
C TRP A 50 0.62 9.29 16.43
N ALA A 51 -0.62 9.76 16.53
CA ALA A 51 -1.20 10.07 17.82
C ALA A 51 -1.15 8.84 18.75
N ARG A 52 -0.72 9.05 20.00
CA ARG A 52 -0.62 8.00 21.03
C ARG A 52 -1.89 7.15 21.12
N TYR A 53 -3.06 7.80 21.13
CA TYR A 53 -4.34 7.11 21.20
C TYR A 53 -4.54 6.11 20.05
N THR A 54 -4.20 6.49 18.82
CA THR A 54 -4.29 5.60 17.66
C THR A 54 -3.36 4.40 17.80
N HIS A 55 -2.17 4.59 18.36
CA HIS A 55 -1.22 3.50 18.63
C HIS A 55 -1.77 2.53 19.69
N GLU A 56 -2.19 3.04 20.84
CA GLU A 56 -2.75 2.26 21.95
C GLU A 56 -3.99 1.46 21.50
N TRP A 57 -4.86 2.08 20.70
CA TRP A 57 -6.03 1.41 20.14
C TRP A 57 -5.64 0.26 19.18
N MET A 58 -4.69 0.50 18.26
CA MET A 58 -4.24 -0.56 17.34
C MET A 58 -3.62 -1.74 18.08
N GLU A 59 -2.86 -1.49 19.16
CA GLU A 59 -2.31 -2.53 20.03
C GLU A 59 -3.43 -3.32 20.73
N SER A 60 -4.46 -2.63 21.24
CA SER A 60 -5.61 -3.29 21.89
C SER A 60 -6.44 -4.16 20.94
N GLU A 61 -6.48 -3.81 19.65
CA GLU A 61 -7.17 -4.55 18.61
C GLU A 61 -6.30 -5.63 17.94
N ASN A 62 -5.07 -5.83 18.43
CA ASN A 62 -4.09 -6.75 17.88
C ASN A 62 -3.81 -6.51 16.38
N ILE A 63 -3.81 -5.24 15.96
CA ILE A 63 -3.54 -4.85 14.57
C ILE A 63 -2.04 -4.71 14.37
N GLN A 64 -1.44 -5.61 13.59
CA GLN A 64 -0.03 -5.51 13.24
C GLN A 64 0.20 -4.34 12.28
N ARG A 65 1.15 -3.44 12.60
CA ARG A 65 1.55 -2.33 11.74
C ARG A 65 2.85 -2.64 11.00
N LEU A 66 2.89 -2.34 9.71
CA LEU A 66 4.11 -2.42 8.90
C LEU A 66 5.03 -1.24 9.26
N PRO A 67 6.29 -1.47 9.67
CA PRO A 67 7.27 -0.40 9.83
C PRO A 67 7.45 0.33 8.49
N TRP A 68 7.28 1.65 8.50
CA TRP A 68 7.30 2.44 7.27
C TRP A 68 8.29 3.61 7.36
N PRO A 69 9.22 3.75 6.39
CA PRO A 69 10.15 4.86 6.37
C PRO A 69 9.45 6.21 6.11
N ALA A 70 9.96 7.27 6.72
CA ALA A 70 9.43 8.62 6.52
C ALA A 70 9.66 9.06 5.06
N GLN A 71 8.70 9.83 4.51
CA GLN A 71 8.76 10.42 3.16
C GLN A 71 8.88 9.41 2.00
N SER A 72 8.52 8.15 2.21
CA SER A 72 8.63 7.10 1.18
C SER A 72 7.28 6.84 0.51
N SER A 73 6.79 7.83 -0.25
CA SER A 73 5.55 7.68 -1.04
C SER A 73 5.76 6.82 -2.29
N ASP A 74 6.98 6.77 -2.81
CA ASP A 74 7.37 5.99 -3.99
C ASP A 74 7.18 4.48 -3.82
N ILE A 75 7.35 3.99 -2.59
CA ILE A 75 7.12 2.59 -2.20
C ILE A 75 5.66 2.29 -1.82
N ASN A 76 4.78 3.29 -1.69
CA ASN A 76 3.37 3.06 -1.36
C ASN A 76 2.58 2.60 -2.62
N PRO A 77 1.99 1.39 -2.63
CA PRO A 77 1.20 0.92 -3.77
C PRO A 77 0.00 1.81 -4.11
N ILE A 78 -0.56 2.55 -3.15
CA ILE A 78 -1.76 3.38 -3.35
C ILE A 78 -1.53 4.52 -4.36
N GLU A 79 -0.29 5.01 -4.49
CA GLU A 79 0.05 6.07 -5.46
C GLU A 79 -0.20 5.61 -6.91
N ASN A 80 -0.03 4.32 -7.19
CA ASN A 80 -0.34 3.75 -8.51
C ASN A 80 -1.84 3.79 -8.76
N ILE A 81 -2.65 3.44 -7.76
CA ILE A 81 -4.13 3.47 -7.85
C ILE A 81 -4.61 4.90 -8.04
N TRP A 82 -4.07 5.87 -7.28
CA TRP A 82 -4.41 7.28 -7.46
C TRP A 82 -4.07 7.80 -8.86
N LYS A 83 -2.96 7.36 -9.46
CA LYS A 83 -2.62 7.72 -10.84
C LYS A 83 -3.68 7.19 -11.81
N ILE A 84 -4.06 5.92 -11.70
CA ILE A 84 -5.10 5.30 -12.53
C ILE A 84 -6.43 6.05 -12.36
N LEU A 85 -6.84 6.33 -11.13
CA LEU A 85 -8.09 7.06 -10.87
C LEU A 85 -8.08 8.44 -11.52
N LYS A 86 -7.00 9.21 -11.38
CA LYS A 86 -6.87 10.53 -12.02
C LYS A 86 -6.94 10.45 -13.54
N ASP A 87 -6.36 9.42 -14.14
CA ASP A 87 -6.40 9.24 -15.60
C ASP A 87 -7.79 8.84 -16.11
N ASN A 88 -8.63 8.21 -15.27
CA ASN A 88 -9.97 7.76 -15.65
C ASN A 88 -11.10 8.75 -15.28
N VAL A 89 -10.79 9.80 -14.52
CA VAL A 89 -11.76 10.85 -14.12
C VAL A 89 -11.65 12.10 -15.01
N GLN A 90 -10.62 12.19 -15.85
CA GLN A 90 -10.37 13.32 -16.76
C GLN A 90 -11.01 13.13 -18.13
#